data_AF-A0A957LFY7-F1
#
_entry.id   AF-A0A957LFY7-F1
#
_cell.length_a   1.000
_cell.length_b   1.000
_cell.length_c   1.000
_cell.angle_alpha   90.00
_cell.angle_beta   90.00
_cell.angle_gamma   90.00
#
_symmetry.space_group_name_H-M   'P 1'
#
loop_
_entity.id
_entity.type
_entity.pdbx_description
1 polymer ?
#
loop_
_entity_poly.entity_id
_entity_poly.type
_entity_poly.pdbx_seq_one_letter_code
_entity_poly.pdbx_strand_id
1 'polypeptide(L)'
;METRSHWEDSGYDCDLCGGQIFKRTDEEPLGISAYYQCRRCGAQWSLGQKLLREGDSSKQRKQRPSGQNASLPGSWPNWVWLVIGFVVMFLLFRAGSLGVILLRFSVPVVFVLIVGLVVFRLGRELEWW
;
A
#
# COMPACT_ATOMS: atom_id res chain seq x y z
N MET A 1 47.54 -0.43 10.10
CA MET A 1 46.79 -1.11 9.03
C MET A 1 45.47 -0.38 8.91
N GLU A 2 45.32 0.48 7.91
CA GLU A 2 44.07 1.23 7.69
C GLU A 2 43.17 0.39 6.78
N THR A 3 42.03 -0.05 7.30
CA THR A 3 41.00 -0.72 6.51
C THR A 3 40.30 0.36 5.67
N ARG A 4 40.53 0.35 4.36
CA ARG A 4 39.84 1.26 3.45
C ARG A 4 38.43 0.72 3.22
N SER A 5 37.44 1.41 3.78
CA SER A 5 36.02 1.07 3.58
C SER A 5 35.44 1.89 2.44
N HIS A 6 34.96 1.20 1.40
CA HIS A 6 34.20 1.82 0.32
C HIS A 6 32.71 1.51 0.50
N TRP A 7 31.88 2.55 0.47
CA TRP A 7 30.42 2.45 0.60
C TRP A 7 29.77 2.83 -0.70
N GLU A 8 28.96 1.93 -1.24
CA GLU A 8 28.20 2.13 -2.47
C GLU A 8 26.73 1.87 -2.18
N ASP A 9 25.83 2.69 -2.74
CA ASP A 9 24.40 2.43 -2.65
C ASP A 9 24.11 1.16 -3.48
N SER A 10 23.52 0.14 -2.84
CA SER A 10 23.24 -1.09 -3.56
C SER A 10 21.99 -1.01 -4.43
N GLY A 11 21.22 0.09 -4.35
CA GLY A 11 19.96 0.26 -5.07
C GLY A 11 18.84 -0.65 -4.56
N TYR A 12 19.02 -1.26 -3.38
CA TYR A 12 18.05 -2.16 -2.74
C TYR A 12 17.52 -1.52 -1.47
N ASP A 13 16.23 -1.73 -1.23
CA ASP A 13 15.58 -1.33 0.02
C ASP A 13 15.56 -2.48 1.01
N CYS A 14 15.70 -2.15 2.29
CA CYS A 14 15.65 -3.13 3.36
C CYS A 14 14.23 -3.64 3.60
N ASP A 15 14.02 -4.94 3.44
CA ASP A 15 12.73 -5.61 3.67
C ASP A 15 12.19 -5.41 5.10
N LEU A 16 13.06 -5.17 6.09
CA LEU A 16 12.64 -4.96 7.47
C LEU A 16 12.09 -3.55 7.73
N CYS A 17 12.65 -2.51 7.10
CA CYS A 17 12.36 -1.13 7.50
C CYS A 17 12.21 -0.12 6.35
N GLY A 18 12.27 -0.59 5.10
CA GLY A 18 12.21 0.24 3.89
C GLY A 18 13.32 1.29 3.80
N GLY A 19 14.47 1.03 4.42
CA GLY A 19 15.63 1.92 4.39
C GLY A 19 16.65 1.47 3.36
N GLN A 20 17.38 2.43 2.77
CA GLN A 20 18.44 2.15 1.81
C GLN A 20 19.49 1.19 2.38
N ILE A 21 19.80 0.17 1.59
CA ILE A 21 20.90 -0.75 1.83
C ILE A 21 22.14 -0.20 1.13
N PHE A 22 23.23 -0.14 1.88
CA PHE A 22 24.55 0.17 1.33
C PHE A 22 25.38 -1.10 1.28
N LYS A 23 26.10 -1.27 0.17
CA LYS A 23 27.15 -2.26 0.04
C LYS A 23 28.44 -1.66 0.57
N ARG A 24 29.01 -2.31 1.57
CA ARG A 24 30.34 -2.03 2.09
C ARG A 24 31.29 -3.05 1.51
N THR A 25 32.33 -2.57 0.84
CA THR A 25 33.47 -3.39 0.43
C THR A 25 34.66 -2.96 1.28
N ASP A 26 35.10 -3.84 2.16
CA ASP A 26 36.32 -3.64 2.93
C ASP A 26 37.44 -4.43 2.26
N GLU A 27 38.52 -3.73 1.93
CA GLU A 27 39.78 -4.36 1.53
C GLU A 27 40.52 -4.77 2.80
N GLU A 28 40.40 -6.05 3.19
CA GLU A 28 41.16 -6.62 4.30
C GLU A 28 42.43 -7.33 3.79
N PRO A 29 43.50 -7.40 4.59
CA PRO A 29 44.74 -8.06 4.18
C PRO A 29 44.59 -9.57 3.91
N LEU A 30 43.49 -10.19 4.37
CA LEU A 30 43.15 -11.60 4.12
C LEU A 30 42.15 -11.82 2.97
N GLY A 31 41.71 -10.76 2.29
CA GLY A 31 40.78 -10.84 1.15
C GLY A 31 39.77 -9.69 1.11
N ILE A 32 38.94 -9.68 0.07
CA ILE A 32 37.85 -8.70 -0.07
C ILE A 32 36.63 -9.22 0.69
N SER A 33 36.23 -8.53 1.76
CA SER A 33 35.00 -8.83 2.48
C SER A 33 33.92 -7.80 2.10
N ALA A 34 32.82 -8.31 1.55
CA ALA A 34 31.70 -7.49 1.09
C ALA A 34 30.46 -7.78 1.93
N TYR A 35 29.89 -6.71 2.48
CA TYR A 35 28.75 -6.74 3.38
C TYR A 35 27.66 -5.81 2.88
N TYR A 36 26.40 -6.17 3.10
CA TYR A 36 25.26 -5.29 2.89
C TYR A 36 24.78 -4.81 4.25
N GLN A 37 24.55 -3.51 4.40
CA GLN A 37 24.05 -2.94 5.65
C GLN A 37 22.92 -1.95 5.39
N CYS A 38 21.82 -2.10 6.12
CA CYS A 38 20.76 -1.09 6.12
C CYS A 38 21.14 0.08 7.04
N ARG A 39 21.08 1.31 6.52
CA ARG A 39 21.38 2.53 7.28
C ARG A 39 20.37 2.81 8.42
N ARG A 40 19.14 2.29 8.31
CA ARG A 40 18.04 2.63 9.21
C ARG A 40 17.90 1.65 10.38
N CYS A 41 17.75 0.36 10.10
CA CYS A 41 17.62 -0.68 11.14
C CYS A 41 18.98 -1.27 11.55
N GLY A 42 20.04 -1.07 10.76
CA GLY A 42 21.35 -1.64 11.04
C GLY A 42 21.47 -3.14 10.77
N ALA A 43 20.50 -3.75 10.06
CA ALA A 43 20.59 -5.13 9.61
C ALA A 43 21.81 -5.30 8.69
N GLN A 44 22.53 -6.42 8.84
CA GLN A 44 23.72 -6.73 8.06
C GLN A 44 23.68 -8.14 7.47
N TRP A 45 24.07 -8.25 6.21
CA TRP A 45 24.14 -9.51 5.47
C TRP A 45 25.51 -9.68 4.81
N SER A 46 25.96 -10.92 4.68
CA SER A 46 27.16 -11.24 3.91
C SER A 46 26.81 -11.25 2.42
N LEU A 47 27.83 -11.24 1.56
CA LEU A 47 27.65 -11.45 0.12
C LEU A 47 26.87 -12.74 -0.21
N GLY A 48 26.95 -13.77 0.64
CA GLY A 48 26.21 -15.02 0.51
C GLY A 48 24.79 -14.99 1.09
N GLN A 49 24.20 -13.81 1.28
CA GLN A 49 22.87 -13.60 1.88
C GLN A 49 22.70 -14.19 3.30
N LYS A 50 23.80 -14.58 3.95
CA LYS A 50 23.76 -15.03 5.34
C LYS A 50 23.59 -13.80 6.23
N LEU A 51 22.50 -13.78 7.00
CA LEU A 51 22.25 -12.75 8.00
C LEU A 51 23.36 -12.82 9.06
N LEU A 52 24.17 -11.77 9.18
CA LEU A 52 25.17 -11.67 10.27
C LEU A 52 24.56 -10.98 11.49
N ARG A 53 23.70 -9.99 11.25
CA ARG A 53 23.11 -9.17 12.31
C ARG A 53 21.68 -8.86 11.95
N GLU A 54 20.77 -9.29 12.82
CA GLU A 54 19.38 -8.86 12.81
C GLU A 54 19.32 -7.36 13.14
N GLY A 55 18.67 -6.58 12.27
CA GLY A 55 18.47 -5.16 12.50
C GLY A 55 17.49 -4.91 13.64
N ASP A 56 17.56 -3.73 14.24
CA ASP A 56 16.64 -3.36 15.31
C ASP A 56 15.25 -3.07 14.72
N SER A 57 14.35 -4.04 14.91
CA SER A 57 12.95 -3.99 14.49
C SER A 57 12.13 -2.93 15.24
N SER A 58 12.61 -2.38 16.36
CA SER A 58 11.91 -1.28 17.04
C SER A 58 11.88 0.01 16.23
N LYS A 59 12.82 0.16 15.28
CA LYS A 59 12.86 1.27 14.32
C LYS A 59 11.95 1.06 13.12
N GLN A 60 11.15 -0.01 13.11
CA GLN A 60 10.11 -0.21 12.11
C GLN A 60 9.08 0.90 12.23
N ARG A 61 9.17 1.90 11.34
CA ARG A 61 8.12 2.88 11.12
C ARG A 61 6.92 2.15 10.52
N LYS A 62 6.14 1.45 11.34
CA LYS A 62 4.75 0.99 11.11
C LYS A 62 4.43 0.73 9.62
N GLN A 63 5.27 -0.03 8.93
CA GLN A 63 4.97 -0.47 7.58
C GLN A 63 4.33 -1.83 7.74
N ARG A 64 3.00 -1.81 7.53
CA ARG A 64 2.19 -2.99 7.26
C ARG A 64 2.98 -3.98 6.39
N PRO A 65 2.89 -5.28 6.66
CA PRO A 65 3.64 -6.28 5.92
C PRO A 65 3.30 -6.16 4.43
N SER A 66 4.32 -5.86 3.61
CA SER A 66 4.25 -5.99 2.16
C SER A 66 5.21 -7.09 1.76
N GLY A 67 4.83 -8.30 2.11
CA GLY A 67 5.51 -9.52 1.73
C GLY A 67 4.48 -10.62 1.59
N GLN A 68 3.76 -10.63 0.46
CA GLN A 68 3.17 -11.83 -0.10
C GLN A 68 2.69 -11.53 -1.53
N ASN A 69 3.48 -12.05 -2.47
CA ASN A 69 3.05 -12.72 -3.69
C ASN A 69 2.32 -11.88 -4.74
N ALA A 70 2.82 -12.01 -5.98
CA ALA A 70 2.11 -11.72 -7.20
C ALA A 70 0.63 -12.14 -7.09
N SER A 71 -0.22 -11.17 -6.78
CA SER A 71 -1.65 -11.31 -6.70
C SER A 71 -2.23 -10.22 -7.58
N LEU A 72 -3.14 -10.63 -8.46
CA LEU A 72 -3.76 -9.80 -9.47
C LEU A 72 -4.19 -8.44 -8.91
N PRO A 73 -4.13 -7.36 -9.71
CA PRO A 73 -4.57 -6.04 -9.29
C PRO A 73 -6.08 -6.07 -9.11
N GLY A 74 -6.56 -6.35 -7.90
CA GLY A 74 -7.98 -6.66 -7.77
C GLY A 74 -8.58 -6.81 -6.40
N SER A 75 -7.99 -6.28 -5.31
CA SER A 75 -8.78 -6.07 -4.09
C SER A 75 -9.49 -4.73 -4.23
N TRP A 76 -10.65 -4.73 -4.88
CA TRP A 76 -11.44 -3.52 -5.01
C TRP A 76 -11.85 -3.06 -3.60
N PRO A 77 -11.79 -1.74 -3.30
CA PRO A 77 -12.23 -1.19 -2.01
C PRO A 77 -13.59 -1.75 -1.62
N ASN A 78 -13.84 -1.96 -0.31
CA ASN A 78 -15.12 -2.50 0.17
C ASN A 78 -16.34 -1.70 -0.33
N TRP A 79 -16.19 -0.40 -0.64
CA TRP A 79 -17.27 0.39 -1.26
C TRP A 79 -17.67 -0.19 -2.62
N VAL A 80 -16.72 -0.68 -3.40
CA VAL A 80 -16.98 -1.12 -4.78
C VAL A 80 -17.86 -2.35 -4.77
N TRP A 81 -17.64 -3.28 -3.84
CA TRP A 81 -18.56 -4.40 -3.65
C TRP A 81 -19.99 -3.94 -3.31
N LEU A 82 -20.13 -2.86 -2.54
CA LEU A 82 -21.44 -2.25 -2.29
C LEU A 82 -22.05 -1.65 -3.56
N VAL A 83 -21.23 -0.99 -4.39
CA VAL A 83 -21.68 -0.41 -5.68
C VAL A 83 -22.08 -1.51 -6.66
N ILE A 84 -21.28 -2.58 -6.80
CA ILE A 84 -21.58 -3.73 -7.66
C ILE A 84 -22.86 -4.41 -7.18
N GLY A 85 -22.98 -4.66 -5.87
CA GLY A 85 -24.20 -5.23 -5.28
C GLY A 85 -25.43 -4.36 -5.55
N PHE A 86 -25.31 -3.05 -5.42
CA PHE A 86 -26.40 -2.11 -5.71
C PHE A 86 -26.79 -2.12 -7.20
N VAL A 87 -25.80 -2.15 -8.11
CA VAL A 87 -26.04 -2.21 -9.56
C VAL A 87 -26.70 -3.53 -9.95
N VAL A 88 -26.22 -4.67 -9.43
CA VAL A 88 -26.81 -5.99 -9.71
C VAL A 88 -28.23 -6.07 -9.15
N MET A 89 -28.46 -5.62 -7.91
CA MET A 89 -29.79 -5.56 -7.32
C MET A 89 -30.73 -4.68 -8.15
N PHE A 90 -30.25 -3.52 -8.62
CA PHE A 90 -31.00 -2.61 -9.49
C PHE A 90 -31.36 -3.25 -10.85
N LEU A 91 -30.43 -4.00 -11.45
CA LEU A 91 -30.66 -4.71 -12.71
C LEU A 91 -31.65 -5.88 -12.56
N LEU A 92 -31.55 -6.65 -11.46
CA LEU A 92 -32.50 -7.72 -11.14
C LEU A 92 -33.90 -7.15 -10.89
N PHE A 93 -33.97 -6.02 -10.19
CA PHE A 93 -35.21 -5.31 -9.94
C PHE A 93 -35.81 -4.67 -11.20
N ARG A 94 -34.97 -4.28 -12.16
CA ARG A 94 -35.35 -3.81 -13.50
C ARG A 94 -35.85 -4.95 -14.40
N ALA A 95 -35.33 -6.17 -14.23
CA ALA A 95 -35.71 -7.35 -15.00
C ALA A 95 -36.99 -8.04 -14.49
N GLY A 96 -37.36 -7.83 -13.21
CA GLY A 96 -38.65 -8.27 -12.69
C GLY A 96 -39.81 -7.49 -13.32
N SER A 97 -40.92 -8.17 -13.64
CA SER A 97 -42.15 -7.55 -14.18
C SER A 97 -42.80 -6.50 -13.24
N LEU A 98 -42.32 -6.36 -12.00
CA LEU A 98 -42.63 -5.27 -11.06
C LEU A 98 -41.76 -4.00 -11.24
N GLY A 99 -40.76 -4.04 -12.12
CA GLY A 99 -39.73 -3.01 -12.25
C GLY A 99 -40.17 -1.71 -12.92
N VAL A 100 -41.20 -1.72 -13.77
CA VAL A 100 -41.63 -0.52 -14.51
C VAL A 100 -42.34 0.50 -13.61
N ILE A 101 -43.12 0.04 -12.63
CA ILE A 101 -43.80 0.91 -11.66
C ILE A 101 -42.77 1.48 -10.68
N LEU A 102 -41.85 0.66 -10.19
CA LEU A 102 -40.81 1.11 -9.25
C LEU A 102 -39.71 1.93 -9.93
N LEU A 103 -39.45 1.79 -11.24
CA LEU A 103 -38.55 2.66 -12.02
C LEU A 103 -39.00 4.13 -11.98
N ARG A 104 -40.32 4.37 -12.01
CA ARG A 104 -40.88 5.72 -11.94
C ARG A 104 -40.67 6.38 -10.59
N PHE A 105 -40.58 5.58 -9.51
CA PHE A 105 -40.33 6.06 -8.15
C PHE A 105 -38.85 6.06 -7.75
N SER A 106 -38.03 5.17 -8.32
CA SER A 106 -36.60 5.10 -7.99
C SER A 106 -35.82 6.26 -8.58
N VAL A 107 -36.15 6.71 -9.79
CA VAL A 107 -35.50 7.87 -10.44
C VAL A 107 -35.63 9.15 -9.60
N PRO A 108 -36.83 9.58 -9.15
CA PRO A 108 -36.94 10.78 -8.32
C PRO A 108 -36.29 10.60 -6.94
N VAL A 109 -36.33 9.40 -6.33
CA VAL A 109 -35.68 9.16 -5.02
C VAL A 109 -34.16 9.25 -5.13
N VAL A 110 -33.57 8.64 -6.16
CA VAL A 110 -32.12 8.73 -6.43
C VAL A 110 -31.72 10.16 -6.77
N PHE A 111 -32.52 10.87 -7.56
CA PHE A 111 -32.27 12.28 -7.87
C PHE A 111 -32.29 13.16 -6.61
N VAL A 112 -33.28 12.99 -5.73
CA VAL A 112 -33.37 13.71 -4.44
C VAL A 112 -32.18 13.37 -3.54
N LEU A 113 -31.77 12.10 -3.47
CA LEU A 113 -30.58 11.69 -2.71
C LEU A 113 -29.29 12.33 -3.24
N ILE A 114 -29.11 12.35 -4.57
CA ILE A 114 -27.93 12.97 -5.19
C ILE A 114 -27.93 14.48 -4.94
N VAL A 115 -29.05 15.16 -5.18
CA VAL A 115 -29.17 16.61 -4.93
C VAL A 115 -28.96 16.94 -3.45
N GLY A 116 -29.55 16.18 -2.53
CA GLY A 116 -29.35 16.35 -1.09
C GLY A 116 -27.89 16.15 -0.67
N LEU A 117 -27.21 15.14 -1.20
CA LEU A 117 -25.79 14.92 -0.95
C LEU A 117 -24.91 16.04 -1.50
N VAL A 118 -25.22 16.54 -2.70
CA VAL A 118 -24.50 17.67 -3.30
C VAL A 118 -24.70 18.94 -2.49
N VAL A 119 -25.93 19.24 -2.08
CA VAL A 119 -26.24 20.39 -1.20
C VAL A 119 -25.56 20.23 0.16
N PHE A 120 -25.55 19.04 0.74
CA PHE A 120 -24.88 18.80 2.03
C PHE A 120 -23.35 18.94 1.92
N ARG A 121 -22.76 18.44 0.82
CA ARG A 121 -21.33 18.60 0.52
C ARG A 121 -20.96 20.07 0.29
N LEU A 122 -21.74 20.78 -0.52
CA LEU A 122 -21.52 22.20 -0.79
C LEU A 122 -21.77 23.07 0.44
N GLY A 123 -22.80 22.76 1.23
CA GLY A 123 -23.08 23.45 2.50
C GLY A 123 -21.96 23.28 3.51
N ARG A 124 -21.31 22.11 3.53
CA ARG A 124 -20.09 21.88 4.32
C ARG A 124 -18.88 22.68 3.84
N GLU A 125 -18.80 23.00 2.55
CA GLU A 125 -17.70 23.80 1.98
C GLU A 125 -17.95 25.31 2.10
N LEU A 126 -19.21 25.73 2.22
CA LEU A 126 -19.62 27.14 2.28
C LEU A 126 -19.79 27.70 3.71
N GLU A 127 -19.51 26.93 4.77
CA GLU A 127 -19.60 27.37 6.18
C GLU A 127 -20.96 28.01 6.57
N TRP A 128 -22.09 27.48 6.07
CA TRP A 128 -23.42 27.97 6.47
C TRP A 128 -23.87 27.47 7.86
N TRP A 129 -22.97 26.83 8.63
CA TRP A 129 -23.11 26.43 10.03
C TRP A 129 -21.76 26.44 10.73
#